data_AF-A0A5K1D1F6-F1
#
_entry.id   AF-A0A5K1D1F6-F1
#
_cell.length_a   1.000
_cell.length_b   1.000
_cell.length_c   1.000
_cell.angle_alpha   90.00
_cell.angle_beta   90.00
_cell.angle_gamma   90.00
#
_symmetry.space_group_name_H-M   'P 1'
#
loop_
_entity.id
_entity.type
_entity.pdbx_description
1 polymer ?
#
loop_
_entity_poly.entity_id
_entity_poly.type
_entity_poly.pdbx_seq_one_letter_code
_entity_poly.pdbx_strand_id
1 'polypeptide(L)' 'GIAGVPKIKDNYNPATWMLEVTTISIERQLNIDFAQLYKESSLY' A
#
# COMPACT_ATOMS: atom_id res chain seq x y z
N GLY A 1 -9.08 -4.63 -2.62
CA GLY A 1 -7.69 -4.40 -3.08
C GLY A 1 -7.65 -3.09 -3.82
N ILE A 2 -6.57 -2.32 -3.67
CA ILE A 2 -6.43 -0.99 -4.29
C ILE A 2 -6.01 -1.18 -5.76
N ALA A 3 -6.72 -0.55 -6.69
CA ALA A 3 -6.41 -0.62 -8.11
C ALA A 3 -5.05 0.05 -8.39
N GLY A 4 -4.14 -0.65 -9.07
CA GLY A 4 -2.79 -0.16 -9.36
C GLY A 4 -1.74 -0.51 -8.30
N VAL A 5 -2.12 -1.01 -7.13
CA VAL A 5 -1.15 -1.58 -6.18
C VAL A 5 -0.78 -3.00 -6.64
N PRO A 6 0.51 -3.32 -6.80
CA PRO A 6 0.93 -4.67 -7.13
C PRO A 6 0.48 -5.63 -6.02
N LYS A 7 -0.08 -6.78 -6.39
CA LYS A 7 -0.44 -7.80 -5.40
C LYS A 7 0.82 -8.35 -4.74
N ILE A 8 0.75 -8.65 -3.44
CA ILE A 8 1.80 -9.42 -2.78
C ILE A 8 1.93 -10.78 -3.47
N LYS A 9 3.16 -11.18 -3.78
CA LYS A 9 3.44 -12.49 -4.39
C LYS A 9 3.44 -13.57 -3.31
N ASP A 10 3.04 -14.78 -3.66
CA ASP A 10 3.15 -15.94 -2.78
C ASP A 10 4.61 -16.12 -2.32
N ASN A 11 4.80 -16.37 -1.02
CA ASN A 11 6.11 -16.49 -0.37
C ASN A 11 6.96 -15.19 -0.35
N TYR A 12 6.35 -14.02 -0.55
CA TYR A 12 7.00 -12.72 -0.43
C TYR A 12 6.78 -12.10 0.96
N ASN A 13 7.77 -11.37 1.47
CA ASN A 13 7.68 -10.75 2.80
C ASN A 13 6.65 -9.60 2.77
N PRO A 14 5.58 -9.65 3.58
CA PRO A 14 4.57 -8.60 3.62
C PRO A 14 5.11 -7.25 4.07
N ALA A 15 6.12 -7.23 4.94
CA ALA A 15 6.75 -6.00 5.40
C ALA A 15 7.53 -5.32 4.26
N THR A 16 8.26 -6.10 3.46
CA THR A 16 8.96 -5.58 2.27
C THR A 16 7.97 -5.05 1.25
N TRP A 17 6.90 -5.80 0.97
CA TRP A 17 5.85 -5.35 0.05
C TRP A 17 5.21 -4.04 0.52
N MET A 18 4.85 -3.93 1.80
CA MET A 18 4.31 -2.70 2.36
C MET A 18 5.26 -1.52 2.18
N LEU A 19 6.55 -1.68 2.46
CA LEU A 19 7.55 -0.63 2.28
C LEU A 19 7.66 -0.16 0.83
N GLU A 20 7.57 -1.08 -0.15
CA GLU A 20 7.61 -0.73 -1.56
C GLU A 20 6.36 0.02 -2.01
N VAL A 21 5.16 -0.41 -1.57
CA VAL A 21 3.90 0.22 -1.98
C VAL A 21 3.63 1.54 -1.26
N THR A 22 4.11 1.73 -0.03
CA THR A 22 4.02 3.00 0.71
C THR A 22 5.14 3.99 0.37
N THR A 23 5.80 3.81 -0.78
CA THR A 23 6.74 4.83 -1.26
C THR A 23 5.99 6.02 -1.85
N ILE A 24 6.54 7.22 -1.63
CA ILE A 24 5.98 8.50 -2.11
C ILE A 24 5.72 8.47 -3.64
N SER A 25 6.57 7.75 -4.38
CA SER A 25 6.42 7.58 -5.84
C SER A 25 5.15 6.82 -6.21
N ILE A 26 4.85 5.72 -5.51
CA ILE A 26 3.65 4.91 -5.75
C ILE A 26 2.40 5.64 -5.24
N GLU A 27 2.47 6.30 -4.08
CA GLU A 27 1.40 7.14 -3.56
C GLU A 27 1.01 8.25 -4.52
N ARG A 28 1.99 8.97 -5.08
CA ARG A 28 1.75 10.02 -6.08
C ARG A 28 1.19 9.45 -7.39
N GLN A 29 1.67 8.28 -7.82
CA GLN A 29 1.20 7.65 -9.05
C GLN A 29 -0.26 7.17 -8.94
N LEU A 30 -0.64 6.67 -7.77
CA LEU A 30 -1.98 6.18 -7.48
C LEU A 30 -2.90 7.28 -6.94
N ASN A 31 -2.34 8.46 -6.62
CA ASN A 31 -3.02 9.57 -5.96
C ASN A 31 -3.74 9.13 -4.67
N ILE A 32 -3.06 8.30 -3.88
CA ILE A 32 -3.52 7.77 -2.59
C ILE A 32 -2.51 8.11 -1.49
N ASP A 33 -2.99 8.29 -0.27
CA ASP A 33 -2.16 8.39 0.93
C ASP A 33 -2.45 7.16 1.80
N PHE A 34 -1.46 6.27 1.95
CA PHE A 34 -1.65 5.03 2.70
C PHE A 34 -1.84 5.28 4.19
N ALA A 35 -1.28 6.36 4.73
CA ALA A 35 -1.42 6.70 6.15
C ALA A 35 -2.85 7.15 6.46
N GLN A 36 -3.46 7.93 5.58
CA GLN A 36 -4.86 8.33 5.66
C GLN A 36 -5.77 7.11 5.45
N LEU A 37 -5.49 6.28 4.44
CA LEU A 37 -6.27 5.06 4.19
C LEU A 37 -6.24 4.11 5.39
N TYR A 38 -5.09 3.95 6.05
CA TYR A 38 -4.98 3.14 7.26
C TYR A 38 -5.82 3.72 8.42
N LYS A 39 -5.81 5.06 8.60
CA LYS A 39 -6.63 5.75 9.60
C LYS A 39 -8.14 5.67 9.33
N GLU A 40 -8.54 5.68 8.06
CA GLU A 40 -9.94 5.54 7.64
C GLU A 40 -10.40 4.07 7.58
N SER A 41 -9.47 3.12 7.62
CA SER A 41 -9.79 1.71 7.66
C SER A 41 -10.39 1.32 9.01
N SER A 42 -11.27 0.32 9.00
CA SER A 42 -11.96 -0.23 10.18
C SER A 42 -11.06 -0.95 11.20
N LEU A 43 -9.74 -0.78 11.08
CA LEU A 43 -8.72 -1.23 12.03
C LEU A 43 -8.40 -0.17 13.09
N TYR A 44 -8.98 1.04 12.98
CA TYR A 44 -8.92 2.09 14.00
C TYR A 44 -10.11 2.04 14.97
#